data_AF-A0A0D0C8D6-F1
#
_entry.id   AF-A0A0D0C8D6-F1
#
_cell.length_a   1.000
_cell.length_b   1.000
_cell.length_c   1.000
_cell.angle_alpha   90.00
_cell.angle_beta   90.00
_cell.angle_gamma   90.00
#
_symmetry.space_group_name_H-M   'P 1'
#
loop_
_entity.id
_entity.type
_entity.pdbx_description
1 polymer ?
#
loop_
_entity_poly.entity_id
_entity_poly.type
_entity_poly.pdbx_seq_one_letter_code
_entity_poly.pdbx_strand_id
1 'polypeptide(L)' 'HVHGHQPQCFSRYAPLYIEGAGRIDGEVIETLWSILNVVSMSTRGMSSPHRQELLDFQMNDSNFMKMICMG' A
#
# COMPACT_ATOMS: atom_id res chain seq x y z
N HIS A 1 -1.61 5.10 22.15
CA HIS A 1 -2.50 4.72 23.26
C HIS A 1 -2.09 3.39 23.89
N VAL A 2 -1.95 2.27 23.14
CA VAL A 2 -1.61 0.95 23.73
C VAL A 2 -0.25 0.89 24.46
N HIS A 3 0.74 1.67 24.02
CA HIS A 3 2.08 1.75 24.63
C HIS A 3 2.15 2.59 25.92
N GLY A 4 1.07 3.28 26.30
CA GLY A 4 0.99 4.05 27.55
C GLY A 4 0.29 3.32 28.70
N HIS A 5 -0.16 2.08 28.49
CA HIS A 5 -0.84 1.26 29.49
C HIS A 5 0.13 0.38 30.28
N GLN A 6 -0.36 -0.22 31.36
CA GLN A 6 0.39 -1.23 32.11
C GLN A 6 0.73 -2.44 31.22
N PRO A 7 1.83 -3.17 31.49
CA PRO A 7 2.28 -4.27 30.63
C PRO A 7 1.22 -5.36 30.39
N GLN A 8 0.32 -5.59 31.34
CA GLN A 8 -0.73 -6.62 31.20
C GLN A 8 -1.78 -6.27 30.12
N CYS A 9 -1.92 -4.99 29.78
CA CYS A 9 -2.83 -4.53 28.73
C CYS A 9 -2.27 -4.79 27.32
N PHE A 10 -0.95 -4.91 27.17
CA PHE A 10 -0.31 -5.08 25.87
C PHE A 10 -0.70 -6.41 25.21
N SER A 11 -0.58 -7.52 25.94
CA SER A 11 -0.97 -8.84 25.41
C SER A 11 -2.48 -8.97 25.15
N ARG A 12 -3.31 -8.25 25.92
CA ARG A 12 -4.77 -8.33 25.83
C ARG A 12 -5.37 -7.46 24.74
N TYR A 13 -4.76 -6.32 24.44
CA TYR A 13 -5.35 -5.30 23.57
C TYR A 13 -4.45 -4.85 22.41
N ALA A 14 -3.19 -5.32 22.34
CA ALA A 14 -2.41 -5.06 21.14
C ALA A 14 -3.01 -5.83 19.97
N PRO A 15 -3.30 -5.16 18.84
CA PRO A 15 -3.81 -5.82 17.63
C PRO A 15 -2.90 -6.95 17.13
N LEU A 16 -1.61 -6.95 17.52
CA LEU A 16 -0.67 -8.02 17.19
C LEU A 16 -1.09 -9.41 17.70
N TYR A 17 -1.88 -9.48 18.78
CA TYR A 17 -2.30 -10.73 19.39
C TYR A 17 -3.77 -11.08 19.14
N ILE A 18 -4.47 -10.27 18.33
CA ILE A 18 -5.88 -10.48 17.99
C ILE A 18 -5.96 -11.21 16.66
N GLU A 19 -6.46 -12.44 16.68
CA GLU A 19 -6.69 -13.22 15.48
C GLU A 19 -7.68 -12.50 14.54
N GLY A 20 -7.34 -12.42 13.25
CA GLY A 20 -8.11 -11.66 12.27
C GLY A 20 -7.84 -10.15 12.26
N ALA A 21 -7.04 -9.61 13.18
CA ALA A 21 -6.59 -8.23 13.09
C ALA A 21 -5.59 -8.09 11.92
N GLY A 22 -6.01 -7.38 10.88
CA GLY A 22 -5.16 -7.10 9.72
C GLY A 22 -4.00 -6.17 10.11
N ARG A 23 -2.77 -6.69 10.04
CA ARG A 23 -1.58 -5.85 10.13
C ARG A 23 -1.22 -5.37 8.73
N ILE A 24 -1.63 -4.15 8.42
CA ILE A 24 -1.19 -3.48 7.20
C ILE A 24 -0.04 -2.54 7.53
N ASP A 25 0.92 -2.46 6.61
CA ASP A 25 1.89 -1.38 6.63
C ASP A 25 1.16 -0.05 6.34
N GLY A 26 1.41 0.96 7.17
CA GLY A 26 0.87 2.31 6.98
C GLY A 26 1.50 3.03 5.78
N GLU A 27 2.63 2.54 5.29
CA GLU A 27 3.41 3.13 4.19
C GLU A 27 3.07 2.49 2.83
N VAL A 28 1.98 1.73 2.74
CA VAL A 28 1.58 1.05 1.50
C VAL A 28 1.41 2.04 0.34
N ILE A 29 0.89 3.24 0.60
CA ILE A 29 0.71 4.29 -0.41
C ILE A 29 2.08 4.81 -0.89
N GLU A 30 3.02 5.03 0.02
CA GLU A 30 4.35 5.56 -0.29
C GLU A 30 5.17 4.58 -1.12
N THR A 31 5.07 3.29 -0.79
CA THR A 31 5.70 2.22 -1.58
C THR A 31 5.13 2.17 -3.00
N LEU A 32 3.81 2.26 -3.16
CA LEU A 32 3.16 2.26 -4.48
C LEU A 32 3.54 3.50 -5.30
N TRP A 33 3.60 4.67 -4.66
CA TRP A 33 4.04 5.90 -5.34
C TRP A 33 5.50 5.85 -5.78
N SER A 34 6.39 5.20 -5.03
CA SER A 34 7.79 5.05 -5.44
C SER A 34 7.92 4.35 -6.81
N ILE A 35 7.13 3.30 -7.03
CA ILE A 35 7.08 2.55 -8.29
C ILE A 35 6.44 3.40 -9.38
N LEU A 36 5.31 4.05 -9.07
CA LEU A 36 4.60 4.89 -10.02
C LEU A 36 5.44 6.10 -10.48
N ASN A 37 6.29 6.66 -9.60
CA ASN A 37 7.16 7.79 -9.93
C ASN A 37 8.15 7.46 -11.05
N VAL A 38 8.69 6.23 -11.07
CA VAL A 38 9.58 5.76 -12.15
C VAL A 38 8.85 5.80 -13.49
N VAL A 39 7.61 5.30 -13.53
CA VAL A 39 6.77 5.30 -14.73
C VAL A 39 6.34 6.73 -15.11
N SER A 40 6.02 7.58 -14.14
CA SER A 40 5.59 8.96 -14.38
C SER A 40 6.62 9.82 -15.13
N MET A 41 7.90 9.47 -15.00
CA MET A 41 9.01 10.15 -15.67
C MET A 41 9.07 9.81 -17.16
N SER A 42 8.78 8.56 -17.54
CA SER A 42 8.75 8.16 -18.95
C SER A 42 7.52 8.72 -19.67
N THR A 43 6.46 9.08 -18.95
CA THR A 43 5.22 9.61 -19.53
C THR A 43 5.20 11.14 -19.68
N ARG A 44 6.31 11.84 -19.44
CA ARG A 44 6.35 13.32 -19.45
C ARG A 44 6.11 13.95 -20.82
N GLY A 45 6.44 13.25 -21.90
CA GLY A 45 6.23 13.73 -23.27
C GLY A 45 4.87 13.35 -23.86
N MET A 46 4.03 12.61 -23.13
CA MET A 46 2.75 12.13 -23.61
C MET A 46 1.68 13.23 -23.52
N SER A 47 0.65 13.13 -24.37
CA SER A 47 -0.55 13.94 -24.22
C SER A 47 -1.24 13.62 -22.89
N SER A 48 -1.94 14.60 -22.32
CA SER A 48 -2.65 14.43 -21.03
C SER A 48 -3.56 13.18 -20.97
N PRO A 49 -4.44 12.91 -21.95
CA PRO A 49 -5.30 11.72 -21.88
C PRO A 49 -4.49 10.43 -21.93
N HIS A 50 -3.50 10.35 -22.82
CA HIS A 50 -2.68 9.14 -22.97
C HIS A 50 -1.79 8.88 -21.74
N ARG A 51 -1.30 9.96 -21.11
CA ARG A 51 -0.56 9.88 -19.83
C ARG A 51 -1.45 9.31 -18.72
N GLN A 52 -2.71 9.73 -18.64
CA GLN A 52 -3.64 9.25 -17.63
C GLN A 52 -3.93 7.76 -17.80
N GLU A 53 -4.30 7.34 -19.02
CA GLU A 53 -4.58 5.93 -19.32
C GLU A 53 -3.41 5.00 -18.96
N LEU A 54 -2.17 5.41 -19.27
CA LEU A 54 -0.99 4.62 -18.96
C LEU A 54 -0.72 4.52 -17.44
N LEU A 55 -0.91 5.62 -16.71
CA LEU A 55 -0.74 5.60 -15.25
C LEU A 55 -1.81 4.73 -14.58
N ASP A 56 -3.06 4.81 -15.05
CA ASP A 56 -4.17 3.99 -14.55
C ASP A 56 -3.94 2.51 -14.85
N PHE A 57 -3.43 2.17 -16.04
CA PHE A 57 -3.03 0.82 -16.38
C PHE A 57 -1.97 0.27 -15.43
N GLN A 58 -0.92 1.06 -15.14
CA GLN A 58 0.13 0.65 -14.21
C GLN A 58 -0.38 0.43 -12.78
N MET A 59 -1.27 1.29 -12.31
CA MET A 59 -1.91 1.11 -11.00
C MET A 59 -2.78 -0.16 -10.96
N ASN A 60 -3.49 -0.46 -12.04
CA ASN A 60 -4.31 -1.66 -12.15
C ASN A 60 -3.45 -2.94 -12.14
N ASP A 61 -2.35 -2.96 -12.91
CA ASP A 61 -1.39 -4.05 -12.91
C ASP A 61 -0.81 -4.29 -11.51
N SER A 62 -0.41 -3.23 -10.80
CA SER A 62 0.06 -3.36 -9.41
C SER A 62 -0.99 -3.95 -8.48
N ASN A 63 -2.27 -3.59 -8.65
CA ASN A 63 -3.37 -4.17 -7.87
C ASN A 63 -3.57 -5.65 -8.23
N PHE A 64 -3.50 -6.00 -9.51
CA PHE A 64 -3.61 -7.37 -9.97
C PHE A 64 -2.48 -8.26 -9.43
N MET A 65 -1.23 -7.79 -9.50
CA MET A 65 -0.07 -8.48 -8.92
C MET A 65 -0.25 -8.72 -7.42
N LYS A 66 -0.81 -7.74 -6.69
CA LYS A 66 -1.15 -7.91 -5.28
C LYS A 66 -2.20 -9.01 -5.09
N MET A 67 -3.25 -9.05 -5.91
CA MET A 67 -4.30 -10.08 -5.80
C MET A 67 -3.75 -11.49 -6.03
N ILE A 68 -2.89 -11.69 -7.04
CA ILE A 68 -2.35 -13.03 -7.35
C ILE A 68 -1.24 -13.47 -6.39
N CYS A 69 -0.54 -12.53 -5.74
CA CYS A 69 0.51 -12.81 -4.77
C CYS A 69 0.00 -12.90 -3.31
N MET A 70 -1.31 -12.75 -3.06
CA MET A 70 -1.94 -12.96 -1.75
C MET A 70 -2.29 -14.45 -1.50
N GLY A 71 -1.40 -15.37 -1.91
CA GLY A 71 -1.47 -16.81 -1.62
C GLY A 71 -0.68 -17.19 -0.38
#